data_AF-A0A6B1HYX9-F1
#
_entry.id   AF-A0A6B1HYX9-F1
#
_cell.length_a   1.000
_cell.length_b   1.000
_cell.length_c   1.000
_cell.angle_alpha   90.00
_cell.angle_beta   90.00
_cell.angle_gamma   90.00
#
_symmetry.space_group_name_H-M   'P 1'
#
loop_
_entity.id
_entity.type
_entity.pdbx_description
1 polymer ?
#
loop_
_entity_poly.entity_id
_entity_poly.type
_entity_poly.pdbx_seq_one_letter_code
_entity_poly.pdbx_strand_id
1 'polypeptide(L)'
;DQMRPLVGDFYRREFWNKGLCDRIDHKELASSHFDFFVNAGARNALRALQVVANAVGGQDIDEDGLAGPATRAAVDKLNGLDEQGFERALLVYNACRTMHYVTLARKDASQRKFIKGWLNRVLTS
;
A
#
# COMPACT_ATOMS: atom_id res chain seq x y z
N ASP A 1 -4.12 32.75 0.07
CA ASP A 1 -3.79 31.54 -0.72
C ASP A 1 -4.67 30.38 -0.26
N GLN A 2 -5.83 30.21 -0.91
CA GLN A 2 -6.91 29.31 -0.50
C GLN A 2 -6.90 27.94 -1.23
N MET A 3 -5.98 27.74 -2.19
CA MET A 3 -5.90 26.51 -2.98
C MET A 3 -5.21 25.35 -2.23
N ARG A 4 -4.19 25.66 -1.40
CA ARG A 4 -3.42 24.65 -0.65
C ARG A 4 -4.27 23.79 0.31
N PRO A 5 -5.20 24.35 1.11
CA PRO A 5 -6.08 23.55 1.97
C PRO A 5 -6.99 22.61 1.18
N LEU A 6 -7.56 23.06 0.05
CA LEU A 6 -8.51 22.29 -0.77
C LEU A 6 -7.87 21.05 -1.40
N VAL A 7 -6.60 21.14 -1.82
CA VAL A 7 -5.85 19.99 -2.35
C VAL A 7 -5.55 18.99 -1.23
N GLY A 8 -5.18 19.47 -0.04
CA GLY A 8 -4.92 18.60 1.12
C GLY A 8 -6.14 17.77 1.53
N ASP A 9 -7.31 18.40 1.60
CA ASP A 9 -8.57 17.71 1.95
C ASP A 9 -9.00 16.70 0.89
N PHE A 10 -8.77 17.01 -0.39
CA PHE A 10 -8.98 16.06 -1.48
C PHE A 10 -8.08 14.83 -1.34
N TYR A 11 -6.77 15.01 -1.14
CA TYR A 11 -5.86 13.87 -0.99
C TYR A 11 -6.17 13.01 0.24
N ARG A 12 -6.51 13.66 1.35
CA ARG A 12 -6.95 12.98 2.57
C ARG A 12 -8.18 12.13 2.29
N ARG A 13 -9.25 12.71 1.72
CA ARG A 13 -10.51 12.00 1.50
C ARG A 13 -10.41 10.91 0.42
N GLU A 14 -9.76 11.22 -0.70
CA GLU A 14 -9.78 10.36 -1.90
C GLU A 14 -8.71 9.26 -1.89
N PHE A 15 -7.62 9.45 -1.16
CA PHE A 15 -6.52 8.49 -1.16
C PHE A 15 -6.20 8.00 0.25
N TRP A 16 -5.95 8.91 1.20
CA TRP A 16 -5.52 8.52 2.55
C TRP A 16 -6.59 7.72 3.31
N ASN A 17 -7.81 8.28 3.42
CA ASN A 17 -8.90 7.63 4.16
C ASN A 17 -9.40 6.38 3.42
N LYS A 18 -9.53 6.44 2.09
CA LYS A 18 -9.96 5.29 1.28
C LYS A 18 -8.92 4.16 1.24
N GLY A 19 -7.64 4.49 1.37
CA GLY A 19 -6.54 3.53 1.53
C GLY A 19 -6.39 2.99 2.94
N LEU A 20 -7.22 3.42 3.90
CA LEU A 20 -7.06 3.04 5.31
C LEU A 20 -5.73 3.49 5.91
N CYS A 21 -5.05 4.49 5.34
CA CYS A 21 -3.75 4.95 5.80
C CYS A 21 -3.78 5.46 7.25
N ASP A 22 -4.88 6.08 7.69
CA ASP A 22 -5.09 6.50 9.09
C ASP A 22 -5.13 5.33 10.10
N ARG A 23 -5.29 4.09 9.63
CA ARG A 23 -5.37 2.90 10.48
C ARG A 23 -4.03 2.17 10.59
N ILE A 24 -2.99 2.64 9.92
CA ILE A 24 -1.66 2.03 9.93
C ILE A 24 -0.77 2.91 10.80
N ASP A 25 -0.44 2.42 12.00
CA ASP A 25 0.34 3.19 12.97
C ASP A 25 1.82 3.31 12.56
N HIS A 26 2.34 2.30 11.85
CA HIS A 26 3.72 2.30 11.38
C HIS A 26 3.89 3.25 10.19
N LYS A 27 4.60 4.35 10.44
CA LYS A 27 4.74 5.48 9.52
C LYS A 27 5.24 5.11 8.13
N GLU A 28 6.27 4.29 8.05
CA GLU A 28 6.91 3.88 6.79
C GLU A 28 5.96 3.01 5.96
N LEU A 29 5.26 2.06 6.60
CA LEU A 29 4.26 1.22 5.95
C LEU A 29 3.08 2.06 5.47
N ALA A 30 2.58 2.99 6.29
CA ALA A 30 1.50 3.90 5.91
C ALA A 30 1.89 4.79 4.71
N SER A 31 3.11 5.33 4.73
CA SER A 31 3.64 6.20 3.66
C SER A 31 3.85 5.42 2.36
N SER A 32 4.47 4.23 2.44
CA SER A 32 4.63 3.31 1.31
C SER A 32 3.28 2.84 0.75
N HIS A 33 2.29 2.61 1.62
CA HIS A 33 0.95 2.26 1.22
C HIS A 33 0.26 3.39 0.45
N PHE A 34 0.33 4.61 0.98
CA PHE A 34 -0.24 5.79 0.34
C PHE A 34 0.38 6.05 -1.04
N ASP A 35 1.72 6.03 -1.16
CA ASP A 35 2.40 6.19 -2.44
C ASP A 35 1.91 5.14 -3.45
N PHE A 36 1.83 3.87 -3.03
CA PHE A 36 1.38 2.81 -3.92
C PHE A 36 -0.10 2.94 -4.27
N PHE A 37 -0.95 3.36 -3.34
CA PHE A 37 -2.36 3.62 -3.60
C PHE A 37 -2.54 4.71 -4.66
N VAL A 38 -1.77 5.79 -4.59
CA VAL A 38 -1.81 6.88 -5.57
C VAL A 38 -1.32 6.41 -6.95
N ASN A 39 -0.24 5.63 -7.01
CA ASN A 39 0.39 5.23 -8.28
C ASN A 39 -0.26 4.01 -8.94
N ALA A 40 -0.71 3.02 -8.17
CA ALA A 40 -1.22 1.74 -8.65
C ALA A 40 -2.72 1.56 -8.42
N GLY A 41 -3.37 2.50 -7.73
CA GLY A 41 -4.80 2.49 -7.46
C GLY A 41 -5.21 1.59 -6.29
N ALA A 42 -6.43 1.85 -5.80
CA ALA A 42 -6.96 1.30 -4.57
C ALA A 42 -6.89 -0.23 -4.48
N ARG A 43 -7.37 -0.93 -5.51
CA ARG A 43 -7.48 -2.39 -5.50
C ARG A 43 -6.11 -3.08 -5.37
N ASN A 44 -5.06 -2.53 -5.99
CA ASN A 44 -3.73 -3.11 -5.92
C ASN A 44 -3.08 -2.86 -4.56
N ALA A 45 -3.22 -1.65 -4.02
CA ALA A 45 -2.64 -1.30 -2.74
C ALA A 45 -3.32 -2.02 -1.56
N LEU A 46 -4.65 -2.09 -1.56
CA LEU A 46 -5.39 -2.82 -0.53
C LEU A 46 -5.11 -4.32 -0.57
N ARG A 47 -4.97 -4.90 -1.77
CA ARG A 47 -4.56 -6.30 -1.92
C ARG A 47 -3.18 -6.55 -1.31
N ALA A 48 -2.23 -5.63 -1.49
CA ALA A 48 -0.92 -5.77 -0.87
C ALA A 48 -0.99 -5.75 0.67
N LEU A 49 -1.88 -4.94 1.28
CA LEU A 49 -2.11 -5.00 2.73
C LEU A 49 -2.76 -6.32 3.17
N GLN A 50 -3.69 -6.86 2.38
CA GLN A 50 -4.32 -8.16 2.66
C GLN A 50 -3.27 -9.29 2.62
N VAL A 51 -2.36 -9.29 1.64
CA VAL A 51 -1.22 -10.24 1.57
C VAL A 51 -0.34 -10.13 2.81
N VAL A 52 0.00 -8.90 3.23
CA VAL A 52 0.80 -8.68 4.46
C VAL A 52 0.07 -9.18 5.70
N ALA A 53 -1.22 -8.89 5.82
CA ALA A 53 -2.02 -9.35 6.94
C ALA A 53 -2.09 -10.87 7.03
N ASN A 54 -2.20 -11.56 5.89
CA ASN A 54 -2.19 -13.02 5.86
C ASN A 54 -0.79 -13.58 6.18
N ALA A 55 0.23 -13.12 5.44
CA ALA A 55 1.58 -13.69 5.51
C ALA A 55 2.36 -13.36 6.80
N VAL A 56 2.13 -12.18 7.37
CA VAL A 56 2.87 -11.68 8.55
C VAL A 56 1.96 -11.53 9.76
N GLY A 57 0.74 -11.04 9.55
CA GLY A 57 -0.24 -10.84 10.62
C GLY A 57 -0.98 -12.11 11.05
N GLY A 58 -0.76 -13.25 10.38
CA GLY A 58 -1.43 -14.52 10.70
C GLY A 58 -2.95 -14.46 10.54
N GLN A 59 -3.43 -13.66 9.60
CA GLN A 59 -4.84 -13.61 9.23
C GLN A 59 -5.13 -14.60 8.08
N ASP A 60 -6.40 -14.92 7.87
CA ASP A 60 -6.87 -15.72 6.74
C ASP A 60 -8.06 -15.00 6.09
N ILE A 61 -7.78 -13.90 5.39
CA ILE A 61 -8.79 -13.10 4.69
C ILE A 61 -8.61 -13.16 3.16
N ASP A 62 -9.68 -12.90 2.43
CA ASP A 62 -9.63 -12.81 0.97
C ASP A 62 -8.74 -11.65 0.49
N GLU A 63 -7.91 -11.91 -0.51
CA GLU A 63 -7.05 -10.93 -1.17
C GLU A 63 -7.75 -10.29 -2.38
N ASP A 64 -8.96 -9.77 -2.17
CA ASP A 64 -9.82 -9.22 -3.24
C ASP A 64 -9.51 -7.76 -3.60
N GLY A 65 -8.71 -7.08 -2.79
CA GLY A 65 -8.39 -5.65 -2.88
C GLY A 65 -9.53 -4.72 -2.47
N LEU A 66 -10.51 -5.19 -1.70
CA LEU A 66 -11.61 -4.41 -1.16
C LEU A 66 -11.37 -4.04 0.31
N ALA A 67 -11.67 -2.80 0.68
CA ALA A 67 -11.54 -2.33 2.06
C ALA A 67 -12.74 -2.74 2.94
N GLY A 68 -13.17 -4.00 2.89
CA GLY A 68 -14.31 -4.52 3.66
C GLY A 68 -14.04 -4.61 5.17
N PRO A 69 -15.02 -5.03 5.99
CA PRO A 69 -14.84 -5.20 7.44
C PRO A 69 -13.66 -6.10 7.80
N ALA A 70 -13.48 -7.22 7.08
CA ALA A 70 -12.37 -8.15 7.30
C ALA A 70 -11.01 -7.48 7.07
N THR A 71 -10.85 -6.76 5.95
CA THR A 71 -9.61 -6.04 5.64
C THR A 71 -9.32 -4.94 6.65
N ARG A 72 -10.34 -4.17 7.07
CA ARG A 72 -10.16 -3.14 8.10
C ARG A 72 -9.68 -3.73 9.42
N ALA A 73 -10.30 -4.81 9.88
CA ALA A 73 -9.89 -5.49 11.11
C ALA A 73 -8.48 -6.10 10.98
N ALA A 74 -8.14 -6.65 9.82
CA ALA A 74 -6.83 -7.19 9.54
C ALA A 74 -5.73 -6.11 9.54
N VAL A 75 -6.00 -4.94 8.98
CA VAL A 75 -5.10 -3.78 9.03
C VAL A 75 -4.90 -3.31 10.46
N ASP A 76 -5.97 -3.18 11.26
CA ASP A 76 -5.85 -2.77 12.66
C ASP A 76 -4.96 -3.75 13.47
N LYS A 77 -5.02 -5.05 13.17
CA LYS A 77 -4.17 -6.06 13.83
C LYS A 77 -2.69 -5.94 13.49
N LEU A 78 -2.34 -5.38 12.31
CA LEU A 78 -0.93 -5.14 11.96
C LEU A 78 -0.26 -4.14 12.92
N ASN A 79 -1.03 -3.27 13.58
CA ASN A 79 -0.49 -2.31 14.54
C ASN A 79 0.06 -2.99 15.80
N GLY A 80 -0.30 -4.24 16.07
CA GLY A 80 0.23 -5.03 17.18
C GLY A 80 1.54 -5.77 16.87
N LEU A 81 2.11 -5.60 15.68
CA LEU A 81 3.40 -6.19 15.33
C LEU A 81 4.54 -5.57 16.15
N ASP A 82 5.53 -6.37 16.47
CA ASP A 82 6.81 -5.88 16.97
C ASP A 82 7.68 -5.32 15.83
N GLU A 83 8.85 -4.77 16.17
CA GLU A 83 9.76 -4.17 15.20
C GLU A 83 10.13 -5.14 14.08
N GLN A 84 10.51 -6.38 14.41
CA GLN A 84 10.82 -7.41 13.42
C GLN A 84 9.60 -7.81 12.58
N GLY A 85 8.40 -7.80 13.18
CA GLY A 85 7.13 -7.98 12.49
C GLY A 85 6.91 -6.91 11.43
N PHE A 86 7.16 -5.64 11.77
CA PHE A 86 7.06 -4.55 10.81
C PHE A 86 8.12 -4.60 9.71
N GLU A 87 9.35 -5.01 10.03
CA GLU A 87 10.37 -5.26 9.00
C GLU A 87 9.91 -6.31 7.98
N ARG A 88 9.34 -7.43 8.46
CA ARG A 88 8.75 -8.47 7.59
C ARG A 88 7.57 -7.92 6.81
N ALA A 89 6.70 -7.14 7.44
CA ALA A 89 5.54 -6.53 6.78
C ALA A 89 5.96 -5.59 5.64
N LEU A 90 6.95 -4.73 5.86
CA LEU A 90 7.51 -3.84 4.84
C LEU A 90 8.14 -4.63 3.70
N LEU A 91 8.92 -5.67 4.00
CA LEU A 91 9.54 -6.52 2.99
C LEU A 91 8.49 -7.18 2.08
N VAL A 92 7.46 -7.79 2.67
CA VAL A 92 6.36 -8.43 1.93
C VAL A 92 5.60 -7.38 1.11
N TYR A 93 5.27 -6.23 1.70
CA TYR A 93 4.57 -5.15 1.01
C TYR A 93 5.36 -4.64 -0.21
N ASN A 94 6.66 -4.41 -0.05
CA ASN A 94 7.56 -3.97 -1.12
C ASN A 94 7.75 -5.03 -2.21
N ALA A 95 7.72 -6.31 -1.86
CA ALA A 95 7.68 -7.40 -2.85
C ALA A 95 6.39 -7.34 -3.70
N CYS A 96 5.23 -7.13 -3.09
CA CYS A 96 3.96 -6.95 -3.80
C CYS A 96 4.01 -5.76 -4.78
N ARG A 97 4.53 -4.60 -4.32
CA ARG A 97 4.71 -3.40 -5.17
C ARG A 97 5.63 -3.68 -6.35
N THR A 98 6.76 -4.33 -6.11
CA THR A 98 7.73 -4.71 -7.14
C THR A 98 7.09 -5.60 -8.18
N MET A 99 6.39 -6.66 -7.75
CA MET A 99 5.71 -7.60 -8.64
C MET A 99 4.66 -6.90 -9.51
N HIS A 100 3.90 -5.96 -8.94
CA HIS A 100 2.93 -5.16 -9.69
C HIS A 100 3.58 -4.38 -10.82
N TYR A 101 4.61 -3.58 -10.52
CA TYR A 101 5.26 -2.73 -11.53
C TYR A 101 5.99 -3.54 -12.60
N VAL A 102 6.68 -4.61 -12.23
CA VAL A 102 7.32 -5.53 -13.18
C VAL A 102 6.28 -6.18 -14.09
N THR A 103 5.15 -6.63 -13.52
CA THR A 103 4.06 -7.23 -14.29
C THR A 103 3.44 -6.24 -15.26
N LEU A 104 3.23 -4.99 -14.84
CA LEU A 104 2.69 -3.92 -15.68
C LEU A 104 3.62 -3.63 -16.86
N ALA A 105 4.92 -3.42 -16.61
CA ALA A 105 5.91 -3.17 -17.65
C ALA A 105 6.11 -4.37 -18.61
N ARG A 106 5.90 -5.60 -18.11
CA ARG A 106 5.91 -6.81 -18.94
C ARG A 106 4.71 -6.85 -19.88
N LYS A 107 3.51 -6.53 -19.37
CA LYS A 107 2.24 -6.58 -20.12
C LYS A 107 2.08 -5.44 -21.11
N ASP A 108 2.59 -4.25 -20.79
CA ASP A 108 2.49 -3.06 -21.63
C ASP A 108 3.88 -2.45 -21.86
N ALA A 109 4.36 -2.54 -23.10
CA ALA A 109 5.66 -2.03 -23.50
C ALA A 109 5.80 -0.50 -23.31
N SER A 110 4.70 0.25 -23.40
CA SER A 110 4.70 1.71 -23.18
C SER A 110 5.10 2.09 -21.76
N GLN A 111 4.91 1.17 -20.81
CA GLN A 111 5.16 1.38 -19.38
C GLN A 111 6.62 1.10 -18.99
N ARG A 112 7.40 0.38 -19.81
CA ARG A 112 8.78 -0.03 -19.50
C ARG A 112 9.70 1.14 -19.18
N LYS A 113 9.48 2.30 -19.80
CA LYS A 113 10.26 3.52 -19.56
C LYS A 113 10.18 4.02 -18.10
N PHE A 114 9.14 3.65 -17.36
CA PHE A 114 8.92 4.09 -15.99
C PHE A 114 9.49 3.13 -14.93
N ILE A 115 9.92 1.92 -15.32
CA ILE A 115 10.28 0.85 -14.38
C ILE A 115 11.37 1.27 -13.39
N LYS A 116 12.40 1.97 -13.86
CA LYS A 116 13.48 2.49 -13.01
C LYS A 116 12.94 3.41 -11.92
N GLY A 117 12.04 4.33 -12.27
CA GLY A 117 11.45 5.27 -11.33
C GLY A 117 10.54 4.59 -10.30
N TRP A 118 9.76 3.61 -10.73
CA TRP A 118 8.90 2.82 -9.84
C TRP A 118 9.70 1.96 -8.86
N LEU A 119 10.71 1.24 -9.34
CA LEU A 119 11.56 0.41 -8.48
C LEU A 119 12.38 1.25 -7.50
N ASN A 120 12.87 2.42 -7.91
CA ASN A 120 13.53 3.34 -6.99
C ASN A 120 12.60 3.74 -5.84
N ARG A 121 11.33 4.07 -6.12
CA ARG A 121 10.37 4.39 -5.06
C ARG A 121 10.23 3.23 -4.08
N VAL A 122 10.08 1.99 -4.57
CA VAL A 122 9.96 0.82 -3.69
C VAL A 122 11.20 0.61 -2.81
N LEU A 123 12.40 0.89 -3.32
CA LEU A 123 13.66 0.63 -2.61
C LEU A 123 14.07 1.76 -1.65
N THR A 124 13.49 2.95 -1.80
CA THR A 124 13.85 4.14 -0.98
C THR A 124 12.72 4.60 -0.05
N SER A 125 11.58 3.89 -0.02
CA SER A 125 10.45 4.18 0.87
C SER A 125 10.21 3.08 1.90
#